data_AF-A0A7X1FB45-F1
#
_entry.id   AF-A0A7X1FB45-F1
#
_cell.length_a   1.000
_cell.length_b   1.000
_cell.length_c   1.000
_cell.angle_alpha   90.00
_cell.angle_beta   90.00
_cell.angle_gamma   90.00
#
_symmetry.space_group_name_H-M   'P 1'
#
loop_
_entity.id
_entity.type
_entity.pdbx_description
1 polymer ?
#
loop_
_entity_poly.entity_id
_entity_poly.type
_entity_poly.pdbx_seq_one_letter_code
_entity_poly.pdbx_strand_id
1 'polypeptide(L)' 'MADPEMMPSALQVARAMTEVLRAKLSVLAAEEITLTREEAALCLGLAEGVSESLERDAQQDQ' A
#
# COMPACT_ATOMS: atom_id res chain seq x y z
N MET A 1 -28.76 14.23 4.25
CA MET A 1 -27.82 14.10 3.12
C MET A 1 -26.57 13.48 3.71
N ALA A 2 -26.26 12.22 3.41
CA ALA A 2 -24.99 11.63 3.82
C ALA A 2 -23.90 12.33 3.02
N ASP A 3 -22.94 12.96 3.70
CA ASP A 3 -21.73 13.47 3.05
C ASP A 3 -21.16 12.36 2.16
N PRO A 4 -20.76 12.65 0.90
CA PRO A 4 -20.09 11.67 0.08
C PRO A 4 -18.87 11.22 0.86
N GLU A 5 -18.89 9.96 1.32
CA GLU A 5 -17.77 9.33 2.03
C GLU A 5 -16.52 9.61 1.21
N MET A 6 -15.70 10.55 1.69
CA MET A 6 -14.51 10.96 0.97
C MET A 6 -13.60 9.75 0.91
N MET A 7 -13.55 9.10 -0.25
CA MET A 7 -12.67 7.96 -0.44
C MET A 7 -11.24 8.40 -0.14
N PRO A 8 -10.52 7.65 0.71
CA PRO A 8 -9.16 8.02 1.07
C PRO A 8 -8.29 8.04 -0.19
N SER A 9 -7.42 9.05 -0.28
CA SER A 9 -6.45 9.13 -1.37
C SER A 9 -5.47 7.95 -1.34
N ALA A 10 -4.92 7.58 -2.50
CA ALA A 10 -3.90 6.54 -2.60
C ALA A 10 -2.71 6.77 -1.65
N LEU A 11 -2.32 8.03 -1.45
CA LEU A 11 -1.27 8.40 -0.49
C LEU A 11 -1.67 8.12 0.97
N GLN A 12 -2.92 8.41 1.34
CA GLN A 12 -3.42 8.10 2.69
C GLN A 12 -3.45 6.59 2.92
N VAL A 13 -3.89 5.82 1.92
CA VAL A 13 -3.89 4.35 1.96
C VAL A 13 -2.46 3.80 2.07
N ALA A 14 -1.51 4.31 1.29
CA ALA A 14 -0.11 3.90 1.36
C ALA A 14 0.52 4.15 2.74
N ARG A 15 0.21 5.31 3.34
CA ARG A 15 0.67 5.65 4.70
C ARG A 15 0.08 4.71 5.74
N ALA A 16 -1.23 4.46 5.68
CA ALA A 16 -1.88 3.52 6.59
C ALA A 16 -1.28 2.11 6.46
N MET A 17 -1.04 1.63 5.23
CA MET A 17 -0.42 0.32 5.01
C MET A 17 1.00 0.26 5.55
N THR A 18 1.76 1.35 5.43
CA THR A 18 3.11 1.46 5.99
C THR A 18 3.10 1.31 7.52
N GLU A 19 2.13 1.90 8.21
CA GLU A 19 1.98 1.77 9.66
C GLU A 19 1.65 0.34 10.07
N VAL A 20 0.72 -0.31 9.34
CA VAL A 20 0.36 -1.72 9.58
C VAL A 20 1.56 -2.64 9.40
N LEU A 21 2.28 -2.51 8.28
CA LEU A 21 3.46 -3.33 8.01
C LEU A 21 4.58 -3.07 9.03
N ARG A 22 4.81 -1.80 9.40
CA ARG A 22 5.82 -1.43 10.42
C ARG A 22 5.49 -2.04 11.77
N ALA A 23 4.22 -2.00 12.19
CA ALA A 23 3.78 -2.62 13.43
C ALA A 23 4.02 -4.14 13.41
N LYS A 24 3.63 -4.82 12.32
CA LYS A 24 3.84 -6.27 12.18
C LYS A 24 5.34 -6.64 12.15
N LEU A 25 6.16 -5.89 11.41
CA LEU A 25 7.62 -6.07 11.32
C LEU A 25 8.35 -5.75 12.63
N SER A 26 7.78 -4.93 13.52
CA SER A 26 8.39 -4.62 14.82
C SER A 26 8.47 -5.83 15.75
N VAL A 27 7.72 -6.90 15.47
CA VAL A 27 7.77 -8.15 16.22
C VAL A 27 8.97 -8.97 15.72
N LEU A 28 10.16 -8.67 16.26
CA LEU A 28 11.43 -9.28 15.83
C LEU A 28 11.52 -10.80 16.00
N ALA A 29 10.66 -11.39 16.83
CA ALA A 29 10.59 -12.84 17.04
C ALA A 29 9.70 -13.56 16.02
N ALA A 30 8.96 -12.82 15.17
CA ALA A 30 8.12 -13.42 14.15
C ALA A 30 8.97 -13.80 12.93
N GLU A 31 8.91 -15.08 12.53
CA GLU A 31 9.56 -15.58 11.31
C GLU A 31 8.76 -15.23 10.05
N GLU A 32 7.46 -15.04 10.19
CA GLU A 32 6.54 -14.74 9.10
C GLU A 32 5.57 -13.61 9.47
N ILE A 33 5.11 -12.87 8.46
CA ILE A 33 4.08 -11.84 8.61
C ILE A 33 2.85 -12.25 7.83
N THR A 34 1.75 -12.45 8.54
CA THR A 34 0.46 -12.74 7.93
C THR A 34 -0.32 -11.43 7.71
N LEU A 35 -0.81 -11.27 6.48
CA LEU A 35 -1.73 -10.19 6.11
C LEU A 35 -3.16 -10.75 6.01
N THR A 36 -4.15 -9.92 6.37
CA THR A 36 -5.54 -10.21 5.99
C THR A 36 -5.70 -10.11 4.48
N ARG A 37 -6.83 -10.60 3.96
CA ARG A 37 -7.14 -10.48 2.54
C ARG A 37 -7.17 -9.02 2.09
N GLU A 38 -7.79 -8.15 2.88
CA GLU A 38 -7.87 -6.71 2.59
C GLU A 38 -6.50 -6.06 2.64
N GLU A 39 -5.67 -6.38 3.65
CA GLU A 39 -4.31 -5.87 3.76
C GLU A 39 -3.46 -6.28 2.55
N ALA A 40 -3.56 -7.55 2.14
CA ALA A 40 -2.83 -8.08 0.98
C ALA A 40 -3.29 -7.45 -0.33
N ALA A 41 -4.60 -7.30 -0.54
CA ALA A 41 -5.16 -6.67 -1.74
C ALA A 41 -4.72 -5.20 -1.87
N LEU A 42 -4.71 -4.47 -0.74
CA LEU A 42 -4.22 -3.10 -0.69
C LEU A 42 -2.70 -3.02 -0.94
N CYS A 43 -1.90 -3.93 -0.36
CA CYS A 43 -0.47 -4.01 -0.64
C CYS A 43 -0.20 -4.26 -2.12
N LEU A 44 -0.94 -5.17 -2.74
CA LEU A 44 -0.81 -5.51 -4.15
C LEU A 44 -1.09 -4.29 -5.04
N GLY A 45 -2.24 -3.63 -4.85
CA GLY A 45 -2.59 -2.46 -5.65
C GLY A 45 -1.59 -1.30 -5.51
N LEU A 46 -1.00 -1.12 -4.33
CA LEU A 46 0.07 -0.14 -4.13
C LEU A 46 1.35 -0.53 -4.89
N ALA A 47 1.76 -1.80 -4.85
CA ALA A 47 2.95 -2.28 -5.55
C ALA A 47 2.79 -2.19 -7.07
N GLU A 48 1.61 -2.53 -7.59
CA GLU A 48 1.27 -2.40 -9.01
C GLU A 48 1.31 -0.93 -9.45
N GLY A 49 0.69 -0.02 -8.69
CA GLY A 49 0.69 1.41 -9.01
C GLY A 49 2.10 2.03 -8.99
N VAL A 50 2.95 1.64 -8.05
CA VAL A 50 4.36 2.06 -8.02
C VAL A 50 5.12 1.51 -9.23
N SER A 51 4.92 0.23 -9.56
CA SER A 51 5.58 -0.40 -10.72
C SER A 51 5.20 0.30 -12.02
N GLU A 52 3.91 0.56 -12.24
CA GLU A 52 3.42 1.29 -13.41
C GLU A 52 4.01 2.72 -13.48
N SER A 53 4.11 3.41 -12.35
CA SER A 53 4.74 4.74 -12.32
C SER A 53 6.20 4.68 -12.73
N LEU A 54 6.98 3.74 -12.17
CA LEU A 54 8.40 3.58 -12.48
C LEU A 54 8.63 3.17 -13.94
N GLU A 55 7.77 2.33 -14.51
CA GLU A 55 7.82 1.95 -15.92
C GLU A 55 7.58 3.15 -16.84
N ARG A 56 6.60 4.00 -16.51
CA ARG A 56 6.32 5.23 -17.26
C ARG A 56 7.49 6.20 -17.19
N ASP A 57 8.09 6.38 -16.01
CA ASP A 57 9.26 7.26 -15.84
C ASP A 57 10.45 6.75 -16.67
N ALA A 58 10.70 5.43 -16.65
CA ALA A 58 11.77 4.81 -17.44
C ALA A 58 11.58 4.91 -18.96
N GLN A 59 10.34 4.99 -19.44
CA GLN A 59 10.01 5.21 -20.85
C GLN A 59 10.14 6.67 -21.28
N GLN A 60 10.02 7.62 -20.35
CA GLN A 60 10.14 9.06 -20.64
C GLN A 60 11.60 9.53 -20.74
N ASP A 61 12.52 8.81 -20.10
CA ASP A 61 13.96 9.08 -20.14
C ASP A 61 14.68 8.44 -21.36
N GLN A 62 13.94 7.78 -22.27
CA GLN A 62 14.43 7.19 -23.53
C GLN A 62 14.05 8.03 -24.76
#